data_AF-A0A7Y4JYY9-F1
#
_entry.id   AF-A0A7Y4JYY9-F1
#
_cell.length_a   1.000
_cell.length_b   1.000
_cell.length_c   1.000
_cell.angle_alpha   90.00
_cell.angle_beta   90.00
_cell.angle_gamma   90.00
#
_symmetry.space_group_name_H-M   'P 1'
#
loop_
_entity.id
_entity.type
_entity.pdbx_description
1 polymer ?
#
loop_
_entity_poly.entity_id
_entity_poly.type
_entity_poly.pdbx_seq_one_letter_code
_entity_poly.pdbx_strand_id
1 'polypeptide(L)'
;MAGHEVINRPFSDVHRMGNKVVATLLHDPTVEGLDVALYMDGSASMENAYGPRGILAKLAPVKNQVEPQMQWMLEYLANKDRDGKVRVTYWASGDGTQLEMVGDLTGPEAKGYRFPGPRSYGKATVMLPVLRDFVAHIKQQVGEGAKRGLAVIITDSQINDAHDVTAYATQVAKEIASGRLPRINFVFMGVGEQVDEEQMEEISHTTYPGVGHLWCHRIADRMEEMAELVAVLVDETMTVAAGGTIYDEQGKVLKVYEGRLPAVLEFEVPPACKRFTLEVAGQRFDQPVPEEHGDEDHHDEDEDEDPKAEAPPPAAAPSHSRRGHRH
;
A
#
# COMPACT_ATOMS: atom_id res chain seq x y z
N MET A 1 6.60 -10.81 -17.69
CA MET A 1 7.13 -9.43 -17.71
C MET A 1 5.94 -8.54 -18.01
N ALA A 2 5.07 -8.32 -17.02
CA ALA A 2 4.08 -7.26 -17.13
C ALA A 2 4.87 -5.95 -17.31
N GLY A 3 4.52 -5.15 -18.32
CA GLY A 3 5.16 -3.85 -18.51
C GLY A 3 4.80 -2.97 -17.32
N HIS A 4 5.79 -2.52 -16.56
CA HIS A 4 5.56 -1.61 -15.44
C HIS A 4 4.76 -0.39 -15.93
N GLU A 5 3.83 0.08 -15.11
CA GLU A 5 3.01 1.25 -15.43
C GLU A 5 3.91 2.49 -15.63
N VAL A 6 3.89 3.07 -16.82
CA VAL A 6 4.68 4.28 -17.12
C VAL A 6 3.83 5.49 -16.81
N ILE A 7 4.09 6.15 -15.68
CA ILE A 7 3.42 7.40 -15.29
C ILE A 7 4.23 8.60 -15.73
N ASN A 8 3.61 9.48 -16.52
CA ASN A 8 4.16 10.76 -16.93
C ASN A 8 3.51 11.89 -16.14
N ARG A 9 4.28 12.93 -15.82
CA ARG A 9 3.74 14.16 -15.24
C ARG A 9 2.67 14.78 -16.16
N PRO A 10 1.59 15.35 -15.61
CA PRO A 10 1.32 15.61 -14.19
C PRO A 10 0.54 14.48 -13.52
N PHE A 11 0.45 13.29 -14.11
CA PHE A 11 -0.29 12.17 -13.51
C PHE A 11 0.50 11.58 -12.34
N SER A 12 -0.22 11.10 -11.34
CA SER A 12 0.34 10.31 -10.24
C SER A 12 -0.04 8.84 -10.34
N ASP A 13 -1.06 8.51 -11.13
CA ASP A 13 -1.67 7.17 -11.21
C ASP A 13 -2.60 7.08 -12.42
N VAL A 14 -2.62 5.96 -13.14
CA VAL A 14 -3.47 5.79 -14.34
C VAL A 14 -3.94 4.33 -14.46
N HIS A 15 -5.19 4.07 -14.13
CA HIS A 15 -5.75 2.73 -14.27
C HIS A 15 -6.63 2.59 -15.52
N ARG A 16 -6.61 1.39 -16.11
CA ARG A 16 -7.50 1.01 -17.21
C ARG A 16 -8.35 -0.19 -16.82
N MET A 17 -9.67 -0.03 -16.92
CA MET A 17 -10.67 -1.10 -16.76
C MET A 17 -11.45 -1.22 -18.06
N GLY A 18 -11.09 -2.17 -18.93
CA GLY A 18 -11.63 -2.26 -20.29
C GLY A 18 -11.36 -1.00 -21.10
N ASN A 19 -12.42 -0.27 -21.45
CA ASN A 19 -12.31 1.00 -22.16
C ASN A 19 -12.31 2.22 -21.23
N LYS A 20 -12.56 2.06 -19.94
CA LYS A 20 -12.56 3.15 -18.97
C LYS A 20 -11.13 3.40 -18.50
N VAL A 21 -10.70 4.65 -18.52
CA VAL A 21 -9.47 5.12 -17.89
C VAL A 21 -9.81 6.01 -16.72
N VAL A 22 -9.15 5.75 -15.58
CA VAL A 22 -9.16 6.62 -14.40
C VAL A 22 -7.74 7.13 -14.21
N ALA A 23 -7.54 8.43 -14.41
CA ALA A 23 -6.22 9.07 -14.27
C ALA A 23 -6.25 10.09 -13.14
N THR A 24 -5.30 9.99 -12.22
CA THR A 24 -5.17 10.90 -11.07
C THR A 24 -4.05 11.90 -11.34
N LEU A 25 -4.32 13.18 -11.11
CA LEU A 25 -3.36 14.25 -11.23
C LEU A 25 -2.60 14.41 -9.92
N LEU A 26 -1.27 14.45 -10.02
CA LEU A 26 -0.38 14.79 -8.91
C LEU A 26 -0.72 16.20 -8.44
N HIS A 27 -1.21 16.27 -7.23
CA HIS A 27 -1.52 17.50 -6.54
C HIS A 27 -1.07 17.36 -5.09
N ASP A 28 -0.72 18.48 -4.46
CA ASP A 28 -0.29 18.51 -3.07
C ASP A 28 -1.45 18.99 -2.16
N PRO A 29 -2.41 18.11 -1.81
CA PRO A 29 -3.60 18.53 -1.08
C PRO A 29 -3.27 18.95 0.35
N THR A 30 -4.15 19.79 0.90
CA THR A 30 -4.33 19.93 2.35
C THR A 30 -5.69 19.35 2.67
N VAL A 31 -5.71 18.31 3.50
CA VAL A 31 -6.92 17.57 3.87
C VAL A 31 -7.28 17.92 5.31
N GLU A 32 -8.47 18.46 5.53
CA GLU A 32 -8.93 18.81 6.86
C GLU A 32 -9.06 17.57 7.75
N GLY A 33 -8.45 17.60 8.93
CA GLY A 33 -8.54 16.52 9.92
C GLY A 33 -7.82 15.23 9.49
N LEU A 34 -6.79 15.32 8.65
CA LEU A 34 -5.95 14.19 8.30
C LEU A 34 -5.08 13.77 9.50
N ASP A 35 -5.11 12.49 9.86
CA ASP A 35 -4.28 11.91 10.90
C ASP A 35 -3.27 10.95 10.26
N VAL A 36 -1.98 11.13 10.52
CA VAL A 36 -0.90 10.46 9.80
C VAL A 36 -0.03 9.59 10.71
N ALA A 37 0.29 8.39 10.23
CA ALA A 37 1.25 7.48 10.85
C ALA A 37 2.32 6.98 9.88
N LEU A 38 3.52 6.75 10.40
CA LEU A 38 4.65 6.11 9.72
C LEU A 38 4.98 4.79 10.41
N TYR A 39 4.99 3.71 9.63
CA TYR A 39 5.36 2.37 10.07
C TYR A 39 6.63 1.94 9.36
N MET A 40 7.71 1.76 10.11
CA MET A 40 9.02 1.34 9.61
C MET A 40 9.23 -0.15 9.79
N ASP A 41 9.49 -0.88 8.71
CA ASP A 41 9.69 -2.32 8.74
C ASP A 41 10.96 -2.65 9.54
N GLY A 42 10.76 -3.43 10.60
CA GLY A 42 11.76 -3.91 11.52
C GLY A 42 12.03 -5.40 11.38
N SER A 43 11.67 -6.03 10.26
CA SER A 43 12.03 -7.41 9.94
C SER A 43 13.53 -7.56 9.66
N ALA A 44 14.02 -8.80 9.73
CA ALA A 44 15.42 -9.10 9.47
C ALA A 44 15.86 -8.83 8.02
N SER A 45 14.95 -8.85 7.03
CA SER A 45 15.29 -8.53 5.63
C SER A 45 15.73 -7.08 5.47
N MET A 46 15.14 -6.18 6.27
CA MET A 46 15.48 -4.76 6.30
C MET A 46 16.79 -4.41 7.04
N GLU A 47 17.44 -5.36 7.74
CA GLU A 47 18.60 -5.06 8.59
C GLU A 47 19.73 -4.34 7.83
N ASN A 48 19.98 -4.77 6.59
CA ASN A 48 21.01 -4.16 5.75
C ASN A 48 20.64 -2.73 5.32
N ALA A 49 19.35 -2.43 5.13
CA ALA A 49 18.87 -1.10 4.74
C ALA A 49 19.08 -0.07 5.86
N TYR A 50 18.99 -0.48 7.14
CA TYR A 50 19.32 0.39 8.28
C TYR A 50 20.83 0.60 8.48
N GLY A 51 21.65 -0.25 7.87
CA GLY A 51 23.11 -0.21 7.98
C GLY A 51 23.66 -0.74 9.31
N PRO A 52 25.00 -0.75 9.46
CA PRO A 52 25.69 -1.37 10.56
C PRO A 52 25.43 -0.69 11.90
N ARG A 53 25.28 -1.49 12.97
CA ARG A 53 25.05 -1.01 14.34
C ARG A 53 26.32 -0.98 15.20
N GLY A 54 26.33 -0.14 16.24
CA GLY A 54 27.36 -0.13 17.27
C GLY A 54 28.77 0.23 16.78
N ILE A 55 29.80 -0.48 17.25
CA ILE A 55 31.21 -0.21 16.87
C ILE A 55 31.44 -0.46 15.37
N LEU A 56 30.68 -1.36 14.75
CA LEU A 56 30.77 -1.66 13.31
C LEU A 56 30.32 -0.48 12.43
N ALA A 57 29.43 0.38 12.95
CA ALA A 57 29.02 1.61 12.27
C ALA A 57 30.18 2.59 12.02
N LYS A 58 31.29 2.43 12.74
CA LYS A 58 32.50 3.25 12.59
C LYS A 58 33.52 2.69 11.60
N LEU A 59 33.32 1.45 11.12
CA LEU A 59 34.33 0.71 10.32
C LEU A 59 34.01 0.66 8.83
N ALA A 60 32.76 0.89 8.43
CA ALA A 60 32.35 0.92 7.02
C ALA A 60 31.36 2.06 6.76
N PRO A 61 31.46 2.77 5.63
CA PRO A 61 30.54 3.85 5.27
C PRO A 61 29.23 3.32 4.68
N VAL A 62 28.68 2.22 5.21
CA VAL A 62 27.37 1.74 4.80
C VAL A 62 26.34 2.70 5.38
N LYS A 63 25.67 3.43 4.49
CA LYS A 63 24.69 4.44 4.87
C LYS A 63 23.36 3.77 5.20
N ASN A 64 22.73 4.22 6.27
CA ASN A 64 21.33 3.92 6.54
C ASN A 64 20.49 4.53 5.41
N GLN A 65 19.84 3.66 4.63
CA GLN A 65 18.99 4.03 3.49
C GLN A 65 17.60 4.47 3.95
N VAL A 66 17.15 3.97 5.10
CA VAL A 66 15.83 4.27 5.67
C VAL A 66 15.79 5.66 6.30
N GLU A 67 16.82 6.04 7.06
CA GLU A 67 16.84 7.27 7.87
C GLU A 67 16.61 8.55 7.03
N PRO A 68 17.34 8.81 5.94
CA PRO A 68 17.13 10.03 5.14
C PRO A 68 15.69 10.12 4.60
N GLN A 69 15.16 8.99 4.11
CA GLN A 69 13.78 8.93 3.59
C GLN A 69 12.77 9.20 4.70
N MET A 70 12.95 8.60 5.87
CA MET A 70 12.11 8.83 7.04
C MET A 70 12.12 10.28 7.49
N GLN A 71 13.29 10.92 7.55
CA GLN A 71 13.39 12.33 7.96
C GLN A 71 12.64 13.26 6.99
N TRP A 72 12.76 13.03 5.69
CA TRP A 72 12.07 13.82 4.67
C TRP A 72 10.56 13.59 4.68
N MET A 73 10.12 12.33 4.72
CA MET A 73 8.71 11.97 4.79
C MET A 73 8.07 12.55 6.05
N LEU A 74 8.72 12.41 7.21
CA LEU A 74 8.19 12.91 8.48
C LEU A 74 8.06 14.42 8.48
N GLU A 75 9.07 15.16 8.01
CA GLU A 75 8.99 16.62 7.91
C GLU A 75 7.82 17.05 7.02
N TYR A 76 7.66 16.41 5.86
CA TYR A 76 6.58 16.72 4.94
C TYR A 76 5.20 16.36 5.51
N LEU A 77 5.02 15.13 6.00
CA LEU A 77 3.76 14.62 6.49
C LEU A 77 3.30 15.31 7.78
N ALA A 78 4.22 15.77 8.63
CA ALA A 78 3.87 16.59 9.78
C ALA A 78 3.22 17.93 9.36
N ASN A 79 3.50 18.46 8.17
CA ASN A 79 2.78 19.64 7.67
C ASN A 79 1.40 19.31 7.08
N LYS A 80 1.09 18.02 6.88
CA LYS A 80 -0.19 17.53 6.38
C LYS A 80 -1.09 17.02 7.51
N ASP A 81 -0.49 16.51 8.57
CA ASP A 81 -1.18 16.07 9.76
C ASP A 81 -1.94 17.22 10.45
N ARG A 82 -3.11 16.89 11.01
CA ARG A 82 -4.04 17.82 11.65
C ARG A 82 -3.49 18.53 12.87
N ASP A 83 -2.60 17.90 13.63
CA ASP A 83 -2.01 18.47 14.86
C ASP A 83 -0.49 18.68 14.76
N GLY A 84 0.09 18.34 13.61
CA GLY A 84 1.49 18.54 13.30
C GLY A 84 2.41 17.46 13.85
N LYS A 85 1.85 16.34 14.33
CA LYS A 85 2.60 15.22 14.89
C LYS A 85 2.28 13.95 14.13
N VAL A 86 3.33 13.25 13.73
CA VAL A 86 3.23 11.98 13.03
C VAL A 86 3.56 10.87 14.00
N ARG A 87 2.64 9.92 14.16
CA ARG A 87 2.88 8.70 14.95
C ARG A 87 3.93 7.85 14.23
N VAL A 88 5.00 7.47 14.92
CA VAL A 88 6.09 6.69 14.33
C VAL A 88 6.29 5.37 15.09
N THR A 89 6.31 4.27 14.36
CA THR A 89 6.38 2.91 14.92
C THR A 89 7.27 2.01 14.07
N TYR A 90 8.13 1.20 14.70
CA TYR A 90 8.71 0.04 14.01
C TYR A 90 7.71 -1.12 14.05
N TRP A 91 7.53 -1.82 12.93
CA TRP A 91 6.68 -3.02 12.85
C TRP A 91 7.51 -4.24 12.46
N ALA A 92 6.87 -5.41 12.39
CA ALA A 92 7.55 -6.67 12.12
C ALA A 92 8.79 -6.92 13.00
N SER A 93 8.76 -6.50 14.26
CA SER A 93 9.88 -6.72 15.19
C SER A 93 9.73 -8.05 15.95
N GLY A 94 10.82 -8.51 16.60
CA GLY A 94 10.79 -9.69 17.47
C GLY A 94 10.48 -11.01 16.74
N ASP A 95 9.27 -11.55 16.91
CA ASP A 95 8.81 -12.74 16.17
C ASP A 95 8.23 -12.40 14.79
N GLY A 96 8.17 -11.11 14.44
CA GLY A 96 7.60 -10.60 13.20
C GLY A 96 6.20 -10.01 13.36
N THR A 97 5.57 -10.12 14.53
CA THR A 97 4.23 -9.55 14.79
C THR A 97 4.24 -8.30 15.67
N GLN A 98 5.40 -7.94 16.22
CA GLN A 98 5.49 -6.95 17.28
C GLN A 98 5.65 -5.54 16.73
N LEU A 99 5.01 -4.59 17.40
CA LEU A 99 5.15 -3.16 17.17
C LEU A 99 6.05 -2.56 18.26
N GLU A 100 7.04 -1.78 17.86
CA GLU A 100 7.88 -0.97 18.74
C GLU A 100 7.60 0.52 18.49
N MET A 101 6.79 1.11 19.38
CA MET A 101 6.45 2.54 19.33
C MET A 101 7.69 3.40 19.50
N VAL A 102 7.92 4.31 18.55
CA VAL A 102 8.95 5.35 18.67
C VAL A 102 8.37 6.56 19.40
N GLY A 103 7.15 6.94 19.03
CA GLY A 103 6.40 8.07 19.61
C GLY A 103 5.82 8.97 18.52
N ASP A 104 5.26 10.09 18.96
CA ASP A 104 4.71 11.11 18.05
C ASP A 104 5.77 12.18 17.81
N LEU A 105 6.15 12.38 16.55
CA LEU A 105 7.24 13.25 16.15
C LEU A 105 6.72 14.41 15.30
N THR A 106 7.24 15.60 15.54
CA THR A 106 6.93 16.80 14.77
C THR A 106 7.90 17.00 13.60
N GLY A 107 7.53 17.82 12.62
CA GLY A 107 8.40 18.15 11.50
C GLY A 107 9.79 18.72 11.91
N PRO A 108 9.90 19.61 12.91
CA PRO A 108 11.20 20.05 13.43
C PRO A 108 12.05 18.95 14.07
N GLU A 109 11.43 17.94 14.71
CA GLU A 109 12.14 16.80 15.30
C GLU A 109 12.71 15.87 14.22
N ALA A 110 12.06 15.79 13.05
CA ALA A 110 12.44 14.93 11.93
C ALA A 110 13.94 15.01 11.59
N LYS A 111 14.45 16.22 11.33
CA LYS A 111 15.83 16.44 10.82
C LYS A 111 16.95 15.90 11.72
N GLY A 112 16.69 15.86 13.02
CA GLY A 112 17.66 15.43 14.03
C GLY A 112 17.44 14.00 14.52
N TYR A 113 16.28 13.42 14.25
CA TYR A 113 15.92 12.11 14.77
C TYR A 113 16.73 11.01 14.08
N ARG A 114 17.20 10.04 14.87
CA ARG A 114 17.93 8.87 14.35
C ARG A 114 17.02 7.67 14.28
N PHE A 115 17.10 6.93 13.18
CA PHE A 115 16.31 5.73 12.95
C PHE A 115 17.24 4.52 12.81
N PRO A 116 17.81 3.99 13.91
CA PRO A 116 18.80 2.90 13.87
C PRO A 116 18.19 1.52 13.55
N GLY A 117 16.88 1.46 13.31
CA GLY A 117 16.07 0.25 13.22
C GLY A 117 15.57 -0.21 14.61
N PRO A 118 14.80 -1.32 14.67
CA PRO A 118 14.18 -1.82 15.89
C PRO A 118 15.19 -2.40 16.89
N ARG A 119 14.82 -2.51 18.17
CA ARG A 119 15.63 -3.17 19.20
C ARG A 119 15.93 -4.63 18.87
N SER A 120 14.93 -5.33 18.32
CA SER A 120 15.05 -6.71 17.87
C SER A 120 14.41 -6.84 16.50
N TYR A 121 15.21 -7.18 15.49
CA TYR A 121 14.67 -7.48 14.17
C TYR A 121 13.73 -8.69 14.21
N GLY A 122 12.66 -8.64 13.43
CA GLY A 122 11.69 -9.72 13.30
C GLY A 122 12.21 -10.91 12.53
N LYS A 123 11.71 -12.09 12.89
CA LYS A 123 11.97 -13.34 12.17
C LYS A 123 11.02 -13.58 11.00
N ALA A 124 9.98 -12.77 10.90
CA ALA A 124 8.97 -12.76 9.86
C ALA A 124 8.52 -11.30 9.65
N THR A 125 7.85 -11.05 8.55
CA THR A 125 7.33 -9.75 8.14
C THR A 125 5.81 -9.85 8.12
N VAL A 126 5.18 -9.73 9.30
CA VAL A 126 3.72 -9.87 9.47
C VAL A 126 3.10 -8.48 9.58
N MET A 127 2.27 -8.13 8.59
CA MET A 127 1.74 -6.79 8.36
C MET A 127 0.39 -6.55 9.02
N LEU A 128 -0.43 -7.59 9.19
CA LEU A 128 -1.77 -7.46 9.79
C LEU A 128 -1.79 -6.67 11.13
N PRO A 129 -0.78 -6.78 12.03
CA PRO A 129 -0.68 -5.92 13.22
C PRO A 129 -0.67 -4.41 12.92
N VAL A 130 -0.04 -3.97 11.82
CA VAL A 130 0.01 -2.55 11.42
C VAL A 130 -1.38 -2.04 11.05
N LEU A 131 -2.12 -2.76 10.20
CA LEU A 131 -3.47 -2.36 9.81
C LEU A 131 -4.39 -2.31 11.03
N ARG A 132 -4.27 -3.28 11.94
CA ARG A 132 -5.06 -3.31 13.17
C ARG A 132 -4.74 -2.15 14.11
N ASP A 133 -3.46 -1.85 14.32
CA ASP A 133 -3.02 -0.72 15.14
C ASP A 133 -3.53 0.59 14.56
N PHE A 134 -3.32 0.85 13.26
CA PHE A 134 -3.71 2.11 12.66
C PHE A 134 -5.23 2.32 12.63
N VAL A 135 -5.99 1.27 12.28
CA VAL A 135 -7.47 1.35 12.31
C VAL A 135 -7.98 1.59 13.74
N ALA A 136 -7.37 0.95 14.75
CA ALA A 136 -7.73 1.18 16.14
C ALA A 136 -7.38 2.61 16.60
N HIS A 137 -6.22 3.13 16.18
CA HIS A 137 -5.79 4.51 16.43
C HIS A 137 -6.77 5.50 15.81
N ILE A 138 -7.10 5.38 14.52
CA ILE A 138 -8.04 6.27 13.85
C ILE A 138 -9.43 6.25 14.52
N LYS A 139 -9.92 5.08 14.95
CA LYS A 139 -11.20 4.98 15.69
C LYS A 139 -11.19 5.83 16.96
N GLN A 140 -10.05 5.95 17.64
CA GLN A 140 -9.91 6.82 18.81
C GLN A 140 -9.82 8.30 18.41
N GLN A 141 -9.01 8.60 17.39
CA GLN A 141 -8.73 9.97 16.94
C GLN A 141 -9.93 10.67 16.30
N VAL A 142 -10.94 9.94 15.83
CA VAL A 142 -12.21 10.56 15.36
C VAL A 142 -12.83 11.44 16.45
N GLY A 143 -12.79 11.01 17.72
CA GLY A 143 -13.30 11.80 18.85
C GLY A 143 -12.53 13.09 19.11
N GLU A 144 -11.30 13.17 18.59
CA GLU A 144 -10.39 14.31 18.72
C GLU A 144 -10.34 15.15 17.45
N GLY A 145 -11.14 14.83 16.43
CA GLY A 145 -11.28 15.60 15.18
C GLY A 145 -10.65 14.98 13.94
N ALA A 146 -10.19 13.72 13.97
CA ALA A 146 -9.74 13.04 12.77
C ALA A 146 -10.92 12.77 11.83
N LYS A 147 -10.76 13.14 10.57
CA LYS A 147 -11.74 12.99 9.48
C LYS A 147 -11.24 12.07 8.37
N ARG A 148 -9.92 11.88 8.26
CA ARG A 148 -9.25 10.92 7.36
C ARG A 148 -7.99 10.37 8.02
N GLY A 149 -7.53 9.21 7.58
CA GLY A 149 -6.28 8.60 8.02
C GLY A 149 -5.34 8.30 6.85
N LEU A 150 -4.03 8.50 7.05
CA LEU A 150 -2.99 8.05 6.15
C LEU A 150 -1.91 7.28 6.93
N ALA A 151 -1.66 6.03 6.56
CA ALA A 151 -0.51 5.28 7.04
C ALA A 151 0.48 5.04 5.91
N VAL A 152 1.72 5.52 6.08
CA VAL A 152 2.81 5.23 5.16
C VAL A 152 3.69 4.14 5.78
N ILE A 153 3.93 3.09 5.00
CA ILE A 153 4.51 1.83 5.44
C ILE A 153 5.82 1.63 4.68
N ILE A 154 6.93 1.80 5.37
CA ILE A 154 8.28 1.70 4.81
C ILE A 154 8.70 0.25 4.92
N THR A 155 9.02 -0.40 3.79
CA THR A 155 9.29 -1.85 3.74
C THR A 155 10.09 -2.23 2.48
N ASP A 156 10.67 -3.42 2.48
CA ASP A 156 11.15 -4.11 1.28
C ASP A 156 10.10 -5.08 0.71
N SER A 157 8.90 -5.13 1.29
CA SER A 157 7.76 -5.95 0.88
C SER A 157 8.04 -7.46 0.85
N GLN A 158 8.69 -7.99 1.87
CA GLN A 158 8.82 -9.43 2.07
C GLN A 158 7.68 -9.99 2.95
N ILE A 159 6.44 -9.58 2.70
CA ILE A 159 5.27 -9.79 3.59
C ILE A 159 4.87 -11.26 3.61
N ASN A 160 4.67 -11.83 4.80
CA ASN A 160 4.34 -13.25 4.98
C ASN A 160 2.84 -13.54 5.11
N ASP A 161 2.02 -12.53 5.37
CA ASP A 161 0.57 -12.64 5.64
C ASP A 161 -0.29 -11.83 4.66
N ALA A 162 0.15 -11.70 3.40
CA ALA A 162 -0.54 -10.89 2.38
C ALA A 162 -2.03 -11.22 2.23
N HIS A 163 -2.42 -12.50 2.27
CA HIS A 163 -3.82 -12.92 2.24
C HIS A 163 -4.64 -12.35 3.42
N ASP A 164 -4.10 -12.37 4.63
CA ASP A 164 -4.77 -11.82 5.81
C ASP A 164 -4.84 -10.29 5.77
N VAL A 165 -3.83 -9.64 5.18
CA VAL A 165 -3.82 -8.19 4.90
C VAL A 165 -4.96 -7.84 3.96
N THR A 166 -5.10 -8.54 2.83
CA THR A 166 -6.18 -8.31 1.85
C THR A 166 -7.56 -8.56 2.45
N ALA A 167 -7.72 -9.64 3.23
CA ALA A 167 -8.97 -9.95 3.92
C ALA A 167 -9.35 -8.86 4.93
N TYR A 168 -8.40 -8.36 5.72
CA TYR A 168 -8.65 -7.30 6.68
C TYR A 168 -8.90 -5.94 6.00
N ALA A 169 -8.15 -5.61 4.94
CA ALA A 169 -8.37 -4.41 4.14
C ALA A 169 -9.78 -4.39 3.52
N THR A 170 -10.28 -5.55 3.07
CA THR A 170 -11.67 -5.71 2.60
C THR A 170 -12.69 -5.34 3.69
N GLN A 171 -12.44 -5.77 4.94
CA GLN A 171 -13.30 -5.42 6.07
C GLN A 171 -13.24 -3.93 6.41
N VAL A 172 -12.04 -3.32 6.38
CA VAL A 172 -11.86 -1.88 6.57
C VAL A 172 -12.63 -1.10 5.51
N ALA A 173 -12.53 -1.49 4.23
CA ALA A 173 -13.26 -0.85 3.15
C ALA A 173 -14.79 -0.93 3.35
N LYS A 174 -15.33 -2.07 3.79
CA LYS A 174 -16.75 -2.21 4.14
C LYS A 174 -17.17 -1.25 5.27
N GLU A 175 -16.31 -1.06 6.27
CA GLU A 175 -16.57 -0.11 7.35
C GLU A 175 -16.56 1.35 6.86
N ILE A 176 -15.61 1.70 5.98
CA ILE A 176 -15.55 3.03 5.33
C ILE A 176 -16.81 3.29 4.49
N ALA A 177 -17.16 2.35 3.60
CA ALA A 177 -18.33 2.47 2.73
C ALA A 177 -19.64 2.63 3.52
N SER A 178 -19.73 2.01 4.70
CA SER A 178 -20.88 2.15 5.61
C SER A 178 -20.88 3.42 6.48
N GLY A 179 -19.82 4.24 6.41
CA GLY A 179 -19.64 5.43 7.24
C GLY A 179 -19.28 5.15 8.70
N ARG A 180 -18.93 3.90 9.06
CA ARG A 180 -18.48 3.51 10.42
C ARG A 180 -17.01 3.85 10.69
N LEU A 181 -16.23 3.99 9.63
CA LEU A 181 -14.86 4.47 9.66
C LEU A 181 -14.73 5.69 8.74
N PRO A 182 -13.95 6.73 9.13
CA PRO A 182 -13.50 7.73 8.17
C PRO A 182 -12.66 7.08 7.08
N ARG A 183 -12.49 7.77 5.94
CA ARG A 183 -11.62 7.27 4.87
C ARG A 183 -10.19 7.12 5.38
N ILE A 184 -9.63 5.93 5.20
CA ILE A 184 -8.25 5.59 5.53
C ILE A 184 -7.56 5.20 4.24
N ASN A 185 -6.30 5.60 4.08
CA ASN A 185 -5.46 5.18 2.99
C ASN A 185 -4.13 4.64 3.53
N PHE A 186 -3.58 3.67 2.81
CA PHE A 186 -2.28 3.08 3.10
C PHE A 186 -1.36 3.28 1.90
N VAL A 187 -0.10 3.59 2.17
CA VAL A 187 0.91 3.78 1.12
C VAL A 187 2.12 2.93 1.47
N PHE A 188 2.45 1.99 0.60
CA PHE A 188 3.74 1.33 0.66
C PHE A 188 4.84 2.26 0.15
N MET A 189 5.94 2.32 0.89
CA MET A 189 7.16 2.98 0.50
C MET A 189 8.30 1.96 0.47
N GLY A 190 8.57 1.44 -0.71
CA GLY A 190 9.66 0.52 -1.01
C GLY A 190 11.01 1.17 -0.75
N VAL A 191 11.82 0.59 0.14
CA VAL A 191 13.19 1.05 0.44
C VAL A 191 14.18 -0.11 0.39
N GLY A 192 15.28 0.10 -0.32
CA GLY A 192 16.39 -0.86 -0.40
C GLY A 192 16.44 -1.64 -1.71
N GLU A 193 17.51 -2.41 -1.88
CA GLU A 193 17.78 -3.16 -3.10
C GLU A 193 16.93 -4.45 -3.22
N GLN A 194 16.28 -4.88 -2.14
CA GLN A 194 15.50 -6.13 -2.06
C GLN A 194 13.99 -5.89 -2.12
N VAL A 195 13.57 -4.70 -2.55
CA VAL A 195 12.15 -4.36 -2.67
C VAL A 195 11.47 -5.33 -3.63
N ASP A 196 10.47 -6.03 -3.12
CA ASP A 196 9.54 -6.84 -3.90
C ASP A 196 8.40 -5.94 -4.39
N GLU A 197 8.63 -5.28 -5.52
CA GLU A 197 7.65 -4.37 -6.14
C GLU A 197 6.39 -5.11 -6.60
N GLU A 198 6.54 -6.36 -7.06
CA GLU A 198 5.43 -7.20 -7.53
C GLU A 198 4.44 -7.49 -6.38
N GLN A 199 4.94 -7.85 -5.20
CA GLN A 199 4.07 -8.05 -4.03
C GLN A 199 3.36 -6.76 -3.59
N MET A 200 4.04 -5.60 -3.64
CA MET A 200 3.38 -4.32 -3.32
C MET A 200 2.30 -3.99 -4.35
N GLU A 201 2.55 -4.25 -5.63
CA GLU A 201 1.60 -4.04 -6.72
C GLU A 201 0.35 -4.91 -6.52
N GLU A 202 0.52 -6.21 -6.26
CA GLU A 202 -0.56 -7.16 -6.01
C GLU A 202 -1.50 -6.69 -4.88
N ILE A 203 -0.94 -6.26 -3.75
CA ILE A 203 -1.73 -5.75 -2.62
C ILE A 203 -2.38 -4.40 -2.97
N SER A 204 -1.66 -3.53 -3.69
CA SER A 204 -2.09 -2.14 -3.89
C SER A 204 -3.13 -1.94 -4.99
N HIS A 205 -3.20 -2.83 -5.98
CA HIS A 205 -4.14 -2.74 -7.09
C HIS A 205 -5.54 -3.28 -6.76
N THR A 206 -5.75 -3.85 -5.57
CA THR A 206 -7.08 -4.27 -5.13
C THR A 206 -8.02 -3.06 -5.00
N THR A 207 -9.13 -3.08 -5.74
CA THR A 207 -10.21 -2.09 -5.62
C THR A 207 -11.34 -2.60 -4.72
N TYR A 208 -11.94 -1.69 -3.96
CA TYR A 208 -13.01 -2.04 -3.03
C TYR A 208 -14.33 -1.32 -3.40
N PRO A 209 -15.45 -2.04 -3.51
CA PRO A 209 -16.75 -1.44 -3.82
C PRO A 209 -17.11 -0.30 -2.86
N GLY A 210 -17.41 0.87 -3.41
CA GLY A 210 -17.80 2.07 -2.65
C GLY A 210 -16.65 2.83 -1.99
N VAL A 211 -15.40 2.36 -2.12
CA VAL A 211 -14.21 3.05 -1.59
C VAL A 211 -13.17 3.34 -2.68
N GLY A 212 -13.06 2.48 -3.70
CA GLY A 212 -12.00 2.53 -4.71
C GLY A 212 -10.69 1.95 -4.17
N HIS A 213 -9.56 2.57 -4.52
CA HIS A 213 -8.25 2.17 -4.00
C HIS A 213 -8.09 2.58 -2.54
N LEU A 214 -7.75 1.59 -1.71
CA LEU A 214 -7.36 1.81 -0.32
C LEU A 214 -5.84 1.98 -0.18
N TRP A 215 -5.12 1.33 -1.08
CA TRP A 215 -3.67 1.19 -1.09
C TRP A 215 -3.07 1.92 -2.30
N CYS A 216 -1.82 2.32 -2.15
CA CYS A 216 -0.94 2.74 -3.22
C CYS A 216 0.47 2.31 -2.87
N HIS A 217 1.40 2.28 -3.83
CA HIS A 217 2.80 2.00 -3.55
C HIS A 217 3.72 2.98 -4.27
N ARG A 218 4.89 3.24 -3.69
CA ARG A 218 5.98 4.04 -4.25
C ARG A 218 7.31 3.38 -3.91
N ILE A 219 8.35 3.67 -4.69
CA ILE A 219 9.73 3.29 -4.37
C ILE A 219 10.51 4.56 -4.10
N ALA A 220 11.15 4.64 -2.93
CA ALA A 220 11.78 5.86 -2.43
C ALA A 220 12.83 6.43 -3.39
N ASP A 221 13.63 5.56 -4.00
CA ASP A 221 14.71 5.96 -4.92
C ASP A 221 14.21 6.44 -6.30
N ARG A 222 12.92 6.23 -6.62
CA ARG A 222 12.28 6.68 -7.87
C ARG A 222 11.31 7.83 -7.65
N MET A 223 11.05 8.23 -6.40
CA MET A 223 10.11 9.30 -6.08
C MET A 223 10.77 10.66 -6.38
N GLU A 224 10.07 11.49 -7.16
CA GLU A 224 10.58 12.81 -7.53
C GLU A 224 10.03 13.90 -6.59
N GLU A 225 8.79 13.73 -6.09
CA GLU A 225 8.10 14.72 -5.27
C GLU A 225 7.38 14.07 -4.08
N MET A 226 7.48 14.67 -2.87
CA MET A 226 6.79 14.15 -1.68
C MET A 226 5.26 14.17 -1.80
N ALA A 227 4.72 15.00 -2.70
CA ALA A 227 3.29 15.04 -3.01
C ALA A 227 2.76 13.68 -3.48
N GLU A 228 3.63 12.81 -4.00
CA GLU A 228 3.27 11.44 -4.38
C GLU A 228 2.77 10.61 -3.19
N LEU A 229 3.20 10.89 -1.96
CA LEU A 229 2.77 10.19 -0.73
C LEU A 229 1.31 10.47 -0.37
N VAL A 230 0.80 11.63 -0.77
CA VAL A 230 -0.56 12.09 -0.44
C VAL A 230 -1.47 12.11 -1.65
N ALA A 231 -0.99 11.66 -2.81
CA ALA A 231 -1.78 11.58 -4.04
C ALA A 231 -3.03 10.71 -3.84
N VAL A 232 -2.94 9.64 -3.06
CA VAL A 232 -4.08 8.76 -2.72
C VAL A 232 -5.20 9.46 -1.94
N LEU A 233 -4.92 10.63 -1.36
CA LEU A 233 -5.90 11.41 -0.59
C LEU A 233 -6.79 12.29 -1.48
N VAL A 234 -6.44 12.48 -2.75
CA VAL A 234 -7.25 13.28 -3.67
C VAL A 234 -8.52 12.53 -4.06
N ASP A 235 -9.59 13.26 -4.35
CA ASP A 235 -10.83 12.69 -4.85
C ASP A 235 -11.45 13.57 -5.95
N GLU A 236 -12.52 13.06 -6.55
CA GLU A 236 -13.27 13.70 -7.65
C GLU A 236 -13.85 15.09 -7.33
N THR A 237 -13.95 15.44 -6.04
CA THR A 237 -14.48 16.73 -5.59
C THR A 237 -13.38 17.79 -5.58
N MET A 238 -12.11 17.38 -5.51
CA MET A 238 -10.98 18.28 -5.50
C MET A 238 -10.73 18.85 -6.90
N THR A 239 -10.74 20.19 -7.02
CA THR A 239 -10.53 20.88 -8.30
C THR A 239 -9.09 21.36 -8.40
N VAL A 240 -8.39 20.97 -9.47
CA VAL A 240 -6.98 21.31 -9.69
C VAL A 240 -6.76 22.38 -10.76
N ALA A 241 -7.74 22.59 -11.65
CA ALA A 241 -7.72 23.67 -12.64
C ALA A 241 -9.14 24.13 -13.03
N ALA A 242 -9.24 25.22 -13.78
CA ALA A 242 -10.52 25.77 -14.26
C ALA A 242 -11.20 24.93 -15.36
N GLY A 243 -10.54 23.89 -15.85
CA GLY A 243 -11.02 23.01 -16.91
C GLY A 243 -9.87 22.30 -17.61
N GLY A 244 -10.19 21.39 -18.53
CA GLY A 244 -9.21 20.66 -19.32
C GLY A 244 -9.87 19.76 -20.35
N THR A 245 -9.10 19.31 -21.33
CA THR A 245 -9.61 18.45 -22.41
C THR A 245 -8.71 17.24 -22.58
N ILE A 246 -9.32 16.07 -22.68
CA ILE A 246 -8.65 14.81 -22.99
C ILE A 246 -8.79 14.52 -24.49
N TYR A 247 -7.69 14.16 -25.12
CA TYR A 247 -7.61 13.74 -26.52
C TYR A 247 -7.07 12.33 -26.63
N ASP A 248 -7.44 11.62 -27.69
CA ASP A 248 -6.73 10.41 -28.13
C ASP A 248 -5.46 10.76 -28.91
N GLU A 249 -4.70 9.72 -29.26
CA GLU A 249 -3.46 9.82 -30.01
C GLU A 249 -3.61 10.40 -31.44
N GLN A 250 -4.84 10.44 -31.99
CA GLN A 250 -5.18 11.07 -33.26
C GLN A 250 -5.65 12.53 -33.10
N GLY A 251 -5.73 13.03 -31.86
CA GLY A 251 -6.18 14.38 -31.55
C GLY A 251 -7.71 14.55 -31.52
N LYS A 252 -8.46 13.45 -31.49
CA LYS A 252 -9.92 13.50 -31.28
C LYS A 252 -10.19 13.70 -29.79
N VAL A 253 -11.15 14.58 -29.48
CA VAL A 253 -11.58 14.83 -28.10
C VAL A 253 -12.29 13.59 -27.54
N LEU A 254 -11.79 13.09 -26.42
CA LEU A 254 -12.40 12.01 -25.63
C LEU A 254 -13.29 12.57 -24.52
N LYS A 255 -12.86 13.66 -23.86
CA LYS A 255 -13.61 14.28 -22.76
C LYS A 255 -13.27 15.76 -22.63
N VAL A 256 -14.26 16.58 -22.30
CA VAL A 256 -14.09 18.00 -21.94
C VAL A 256 -14.56 18.20 -20.50
N TYR A 257 -13.74 18.88 -19.71
CA TYR A 257 -14.03 19.31 -18.35
C TYR A 257 -14.21 20.83 -18.34
N GLU A 258 -15.46 21.29 -18.33
CA GLU A 258 -15.80 22.72 -18.35
C GLU A 258 -15.96 23.29 -16.95
N GLY A 259 -15.34 24.45 -16.68
CA GLY A 259 -15.49 25.20 -15.42
C GLY A 259 -14.81 24.58 -14.19
N ARG A 260 -14.42 23.31 -14.24
CA ARG A 260 -13.55 22.65 -13.26
C ARG A 260 -12.85 21.45 -13.89
N LEU A 261 -11.58 21.24 -13.53
CA LEU A 261 -10.85 19.99 -13.76
C LEU A 261 -10.68 19.29 -12.41
N PRO A 262 -11.30 18.12 -12.20
CA PRO A 262 -11.11 17.35 -10.96
C PRO A 262 -9.69 16.75 -10.90
N ALA A 263 -9.21 16.42 -9.70
CA ALA A 263 -7.95 15.71 -9.50
C ALA A 263 -8.01 14.27 -10.06
N VAL A 264 -9.18 13.64 -9.99
CA VAL A 264 -9.45 12.32 -10.57
C VAL A 264 -10.23 12.50 -11.87
N LEU A 265 -9.66 12.04 -12.98
CA LEU A 265 -10.21 12.14 -14.32
C LEU A 265 -10.79 10.78 -14.73
N GLU A 266 -12.03 10.76 -15.20
CA GLU A 266 -12.66 9.55 -15.75
C GLU A 266 -13.11 9.78 -17.19
N PHE A 267 -12.66 8.91 -18.10
CA PHE A 267 -13.01 8.98 -19.52
C PHE A 267 -12.89 7.61 -20.18
N GLU A 268 -13.42 7.50 -21.40
CA GLU A 268 -13.31 6.29 -22.20
C GLU A 268 -12.26 6.47 -23.30
N VAL A 269 -11.48 5.42 -23.55
CA VAL A 269 -10.54 5.32 -24.67
C VAL A 269 -10.98 4.23 -25.65
N PRO A 270 -10.75 4.40 -26.97
CA PRO A 270 -10.93 3.32 -27.93
C PRO A 270 -10.03 2.11 -27.59
N PRO A 271 -10.43 0.86 -27.89
CA PRO A 271 -9.65 -0.33 -27.52
C PRO A 271 -8.20 -0.33 -28.00
N ALA A 272 -7.94 0.23 -29.20
CA ALA A 272 -6.62 0.31 -29.81
C ALA A 272 -5.82 1.56 -29.43
N CYS A 273 -6.37 2.44 -28.58
CA CYS A 273 -5.72 3.66 -28.13
C CYS A 273 -4.53 3.31 -27.24
N LYS A 274 -3.34 3.84 -27.58
CA LYS A 274 -2.10 3.56 -26.85
C LYS A 274 -1.67 4.69 -25.95
N ARG A 275 -2.21 5.89 -26.16
CA ARG A 275 -1.93 7.08 -25.36
C ARG A 275 -3.11 8.05 -25.40
N PHE A 276 -3.25 8.82 -24.35
CA PHE A 276 -4.10 9.99 -24.31
C PHE A 276 -3.29 11.25 -24.00
N THR A 277 -3.86 12.42 -24.32
CA THR A 277 -3.26 13.71 -24.02
C THR A 277 -4.22 14.52 -23.16
N LEU A 278 -3.75 15.04 -22.03
CA LEU A 278 -4.44 16.09 -21.28
C LEU A 278 -3.94 17.45 -21.75
N GLU A 279 -4.87 18.32 -22.17
CA GLU A 279 -4.63 19.75 -22.34
C GLU A 279 -5.25 20.53 -21.18
N VAL A 280 -4.43 21.27 -20.45
CA VAL A 280 -4.85 22.14 -19.34
C VAL A 280 -3.98 23.38 -19.30
N ALA A 281 -4.59 24.55 -19.10
CA ALA A 281 -3.88 25.84 -19.05
C ALA A 281 -2.94 26.11 -20.26
N GLY A 282 -3.29 25.58 -21.45
CA GLY A 282 -2.48 25.72 -22.66
C GLY A 282 -1.24 24.80 -22.71
N GLN A 283 -1.06 23.92 -21.74
CA GLN A 283 -0.03 22.88 -21.74
C GLN A 283 -0.63 21.53 -22.11
N ARG A 284 0.17 20.67 -22.73
CA ARG A 284 -0.22 19.32 -23.16
C ARG A 284 0.67 18.28 -22.52
N PHE A 285 0.06 17.22 -22.02
CA PHE A 285 0.72 16.13 -21.32
C PHE A 285 0.27 14.79 -21.90
N ASP A 286 1.22 14.06 -22.47
CA ASP A 286 0.98 12.76 -23.08
C ASP A 286 1.21 11.64 -22.07
N GLN A 287 0.27 10.70 -22.01
CA GLN A 287 0.29 9.57 -21.09
C GLN A 287 -0.01 8.28 -21.85
N PRO A 288 0.91 7.29 -21.82
CA PRO A 288 0.61 5.94 -22.28
C PRO A 288 -0.63 5.38 -21.57
N VAL A 289 -1.49 4.70 -22.31
CA VAL A 289 -2.58 3.94 -21.74
C VAL A 289 -1.99 2.61 -21.24
N PRO A 290 -2.12 2.27 -19.94
CA PRO A 290 -1.66 1.00 -19.42
C PRO A 290 -2.33 -0.18 -20.13
N GLU A 291 -1.68 -1.34 -20.06
CA GLU A 291 -2.31 -2.59 -20.46
C GLU A 291 -3.50 -2.89 -19.53
N GLU A 292 -4.49 -3.61 -20.03
CA GLU A 292 -5.63 -4.00 -19.19
C GLU A 292 -5.12 -4.97 -18.13
N HIS A 293 -5.05 -4.52 -16.88
CA HIS A 293 -4.97 -5.44 -15.76
C HIS A 293 -6.33 -6.09 -15.70
N GLY A 294 -6.41 -7.32 -16.22
CA GLY A 294 -7.58 -8.14 -15.96
C GLY A 294 -7.74 -8.20 -14.45
N ASP A 295 -8.91 -7.83 -13.95
CA ASP A 295 -9.43 -8.56 -12.81
C ASP A 295 -9.41 -10.02 -13.29
N GLU A 296 -8.32 -10.75 -13.00
CA GLU A 296 -8.36 -12.19 -13.11
C GLU A 296 -9.42 -12.58 -12.10
N ASP A 297 -10.65 -12.74 -12.62
CA ASP A 297 -11.68 -13.55 -12.03
C ASP A 297 -10.93 -14.76 -11.48
N HIS A 298 -10.80 -14.83 -10.16
CA HIS A 298 -10.51 -16.07 -9.48
C HIS A 298 -11.62 -17.01 -9.92
N HIS A 299 -11.36 -17.72 -11.02
CA HIS A 299 -11.98 -18.99 -11.27
C HIS A 299 -11.68 -19.77 -10.00
N ASP A 300 -12.72 -19.92 -9.18
CA ASP A 300 -12.83 -21.00 -8.22
C ASP A 300 -12.36 -22.25 -8.99
N GLU A 301 -11.12 -22.67 -8.75
CA GLU A 301 -10.70 -24.00 -9.14
C GLU A 301 -11.63 -24.90 -8.34
N ASP A 302 -12.57 -25.47 -9.08
CA ASP A 302 -13.54 -26.45 -8.63
C ASP A 302 -12.86 -27.37 -7.62
N GLU A 303 -13.49 -27.49 -6.46
CA GLU A 303 -13.16 -28.48 -5.43
C GLU A 303 -13.00 -29.84 -6.12
N ASP A 304 -11.77 -30.26 -6.37
CA ASP A 304 -11.45 -31.63 -6.72
C ASP A 304 -11.91 -32.49 -5.54
N GLU A 305 -13.07 -33.15 -5.73
CA GLU A 305 -13.60 -34.15 -4.84
C GLU A 305 -12.54 -35.21 -4.57
N ASP A 306 -11.90 -35.10 -3.41
CA ASP A 306 -11.01 -36.12 -2.86
C ASP A 306 -11.78 -37.46 -2.82
N PRO A 307 -11.32 -38.52 -3.50
CA PRO A 307 -12.01 -39.79 -3.48
C PRO A 307 -11.91 -40.38 -2.07
N LYS A 308 -13.06 -40.45 -1.40
CA LYS A 308 -13.29 -41.11 -0.11
C LYS A 308 -12.40 -42.33 0.08
N ALA A 309 -11.38 -42.19 0.94
CA ALA A 309 -10.63 -43.32 1.46
C ALA A 309 -11.58 -44.20 2.27
N GLU A 310 -11.83 -45.42 1.78
CA GLU A 310 -12.55 -46.46 2.51
C GLU A 310 -11.86 -46.74 3.84
N ALA A 311 -12.65 -46.73 4.92
CA ALA A 311 -12.20 -47.11 6.24
C ALA A 311 -11.78 -48.59 6.28
N PRO A 312 -10.65 -48.95 6.90
CA PRO A 312 -10.23 -50.34 7.01
C PRO A 312 -11.19 -51.14 7.91
N PRO A 313 -11.42 -52.44 7.61
CA PRO A 313 -12.39 -53.26 8.34
C PRO A 313 -11.96 -53.51 9.80
N PRO A 314 -12.94 -53.70 10.72
CA PRO A 314 -12.66 -53.84 12.14
C PRO A 314 -11.90 -55.13 12.46
N ALA A 315 -10.94 -55.01 13.38
CA ALA A 315 -10.11 -56.10 13.86
C ALA A 315 -10.92 -57.25 14.47
N ALA A 316 -10.63 -58.48 14.04
CA ALA A 316 -11.22 -59.69 14.58
C ALA A 316 -10.74 -59.94 16.03
N ALA A 317 -11.69 -60.19 16.92
CA ALA A 317 -11.45 -60.56 18.32
C ALA A 317 -10.81 -61.95 18.46
N PRO A 318 -10.05 -62.21 19.54
CA PRO A 318 -9.20 -63.40 19.66
C PRO A 318 -10.01 -64.67 20.00
N SER A 319 -9.82 -65.73 19.20
CA SER A 319 -10.30 -67.07 19.53
C SER A 319 -9.23 -67.86 20.29
N HIS A 320 -9.54 -68.21 21.54
CA HIS A 320 -8.81 -69.21 22.31
C HIS A 320 -8.92 -70.60 21.66
N SER A 321 -7.79 -71.29 21.44
CA SER A 321 -7.76 -72.76 21.47
C SER A 321 -6.48 -73.29 22.11
N ARG A 322 -6.69 -74.27 22.97
CA ARG A 322 -5.79 -74.93 23.91
C ARG A 322 -4.76 -75.87 23.25
N ARG A 323 -3.65 -76.04 23.99
CA ARG A 323 -2.90 -77.29 24.32
C ARG A 323 -2.13 -78.03 23.20
N GLY A 324 -0.88 -78.35 23.51
CA GLY A 324 -0.19 -79.55 23.03
C GLY A 324 1.31 -79.58 23.32
N HIS A 325 1.75 -80.53 24.14
CA HIS A 325 3.13 -80.74 24.63
C HIS A 325 4.03 -81.56 23.67
N ARG A 326 5.33 -81.61 24.03
CA ARG A 326 6.42 -82.58 23.71
C ARG A 326 7.31 -82.17 22.52
N HIS A 327 8.63 -82.32 22.54
CA HIS A 327 9.57 -83.05 23.40
C HIS A 327 10.82 -82.20 23.64
#